data_AF-A0A1Q7XDF9-F1
#
_entry.id   AF-A0A1Q7XDF9-F1
#
_cell.length_a   1.000
_cell.length_b   1.000
_cell.length_c   1.000
_cell.angle_alpha   90.00
_cell.angle_beta   90.00
_cell.angle_gamma   90.00
#
_symmetry.space_group_name_H-M   'P 1'
#
loop_
_entity.id
_entity.type
_entity.pdbx_description
1 polymer ?
#
loop_
_entity_poly.entity_id
_entity_poly.type
_entity_poly.pdbx_seq_one_letter_code
_entity_poly.pdbx_strand_id
1 'polypeptide(L)'
;MIVHATSDQALGILGAMRRVAEAGGAEPLRPADRAALEAAYRYVFKGPTPLNVEGLPPSAPADLRALVPDPSLADHAVRFLAVMALVDGHLDEAKISLVLRYAEALAVRGDYLRQLAEAGRGRLDWVKMDMMRQNIRSIAGLTWNPDDVISTFLPYSGTGADLELSRRYDGLGTLPAGSFGRAFWAHFKKNGYPFPGEKNGLNEKFTTPHDSTHVLSGYDTSPHGELLVSTFTA
;
A
#
# COMPACT_ATOMS: atom_id res chain seq x y z
N MET A 1 3.17 -9.98 7.38
CA MET A 1 2.55 -11.03 6.52
C MET A 1 3.59 -12.08 6.08
N ILE A 2 3.36 -13.39 6.28
CA ILE A 2 4.24 -14.46 5.77
C ILE A 2 3.51 -15.21 4.65
N VAL A 3 4.07 -15.19 3.44
CA VAL A 3 3.54 -15.97 2.30
C VAL A 3 4.14 -17.37 2.33
N HIS A 4 3.27 -18.38 2.39
CA HIS A 4 3.66 -19.79 2.35
C HIS A 4 3.39 -20.34 0.95
N ALA A 5 4.45 -20.55 0.17
CA ALA A 5 4.39 -21.13 -1.16
C ALA A 5 5.49 -22.19 -1.30
N THR A 6 5.20 -23.29 -2.01
CA THR A 6 6.26 -24.20 -2.47
C THR A 6 7.14 -23.52 -3.53
N SER A 7 8.30 -24.08 -3.84
CA SER A 7 9.17 -23.56 -4.90
C SER A 7 8.45 -23.45 -6.24
N ASP A 8 7.68 -24.47 -6.62
CA ASP A 8 6.92 -24.48 -7.87
C ASP A 8 5.85 -23.39 -7.88
N GLN A 9 5.12 -23.21 -6.78
CA GLN A 9 4.12 -22.15 -6.64
C GLN A 9 4.76 -20.77 -6.73
N ALA A 10 5.89 -20.54 -6.05
CA ALA A 10 6.61 -19.28 -6.11
C ALA A 10 7.07 -18.95 -7.54
N LEU A 11 7.65 -19.93 -8.25
CA LEU A 11 8.09 -19.76 -9.64
C LEU A 11 6.91 -19.54 -10.60
N GLY A 12 5.78 -20.21 -10.39
CA GLY A 12 4.57 -19.97 -11.17
C GLY A 12 3.98 -18.58 -10.95
N ILE A 13 3.93 -18.11 -9.70
CA ILE A 13 3.50 -16.74 -9.38
C ILE A 13 4.44 -15.72 -10.03
N LEU A 14 5.76 -15.92 -9.94
CA LEU A 14 6.75 -15.05 -10.60
C LEU A 14 6.62 -15.08 -12.13
N GLY A 15 6.30 -16.24 -12.71
CA GLY A 15 5.99 -16.38 -14.13
C GLY A 15 4.75 -15.57 -14.55
N ALA A 16 3.71 -15.57 -13.73
CA ALA A 16 2.52 -14.75 -13.95
C ALA A 16 2.82 -13.25 -13.75
N MET A 17 3.64 -12.89 -12.76
CA MET A 17 4.14 -11.53 -12.55
C MET A 17 4.90 -11.01 -13.78
N ARG A 18 5.81 -11.82 -14.32
CA ARG A 18 6.53 -11.53 -15.56
C ARG A 18 5.57 -11.31 -16.73
N ARG A 19 4.59 -12.21 -16.90
CA ARG A 19 3.60 -12.08 -17.98
C ARG A 19 2.80 -10.77 -17.87
N VAL A 20 2.47 -10.33 -16.66
CA VAL A 20 1.83 -9.02 -16.43
C VAL A 20 2.77 -7.88 -16.81
N ALA A 21 4.02 -7.92 -16.37
CA ALA A 21 5.01 -6.90 -16.72
C ALA A 21 5.23 -6.76 -18.24
N GLU A 22 5.17 -7.87 -18.98
CA GLU A 22 5.30 -7.90 -20.45
C GLU A 22 3.98 -7.61 -21.19
N ALA A 23 2.90 -7.23 -20.48
CA ALA A 23 1.56 -7.06 -21.05
C ALA A 23 1.09 -8.27 -21.89
N GLY A 24 1.43 -9.49 -21.43
CA GLY A 24 1.14 -10.74 -22.15
C GLY A 24 2.13 -11.10 -23.26
N GLY A 25 3.30 -10.45 -23.30
CA GLY A 25 4.34 -10.61 -24.32
C GLY A 25 4.34 -9.52 -25.39
N ALA A 26 3.52 -8.47 -25.22
CA ALA A 26 3.44 -7.34 -26.13
C ALA A 26 4.56 -6.31 -25.89
N GLU A 27 5.09 -6.24 -24.67
CA GLU A 27 6.15 -5.32 -24.28
C GLU A 27 7.36 -6.05 -23.67
N PRO A 28 8.59 -5.52 -23.85
CA PRO A 28 9.75 -6.02 -23.14
C PRO A 28 9.70 -5.63 -21.65
N LEU A 29 10.36 -6.43 -20.80
CA LEU A 29 10.57 -6.09 -19.39
C LEU A 29 11.38 -4.81 -19.22
N ARG A 30 10.92 -3.93 -18.33
CA ARG A 30 11.62 -2.71 -17.93
C ARG A 30 12.50 -2.97 -16.71
N PRO A 31 13.48 -2.09 -16.39
CA PRO A 31 14.35 -2.27 -15.22
C PRO A 31 13.57 -2.40 -13.90
N ALA A 32 12.49 -1.63 -13.73
CA ALA A 32 11.63 -1.70 -12.55
C ALA A 32 10.94 -3.07 -12.43
N ASP A 33 10.50 -3.65 -13.56
CA ASP A 33 9.85 -4.96 -13.57
C ASP A 33 10.79 -6.06 -13.07
N ARG A 34 12.04 -6.03 -13.59
CA ARG A 34 13.08 -6.98 -13.21
C ARG A 34 13.42 -6.85 -11.72
N ALA A 35 13.62 -5.63 -11.23
CA ALA A 35 13.91 -5.38 -9.83
C ALA A 35 12.79 -5.89 -8.92
N ALA A 36 11.52 -5.71 -9.30
CA ALA A 36 10.38 -6.19 -8.55
C ALA A 36 10.28 -7.73 -8.50
N LEU A 37 10.52 -8.40 -9.62
CA LEU A 37 10.56 -9.87 -9.70
C LEU A 37 11.67 -10.46 -8.80
N GLU A 38 12.87 -9.90 -8.90
CA GLU A 38 14.03 -10.31 -8.11
C GLU A 38 13.80 -10.07 -6.60
N ALA A 39 13.24 -8.91 -6.24
CA ALA A 39 12.90 -8.59 -4.86
C ALA A 39 11.81 -9.51 -4.29
N ALA A 40 10.75 -9.78 -5.04
CA ALA A 40 9.70 -10.71 -4.63
C ALA A 40 10.28 -12.11 -4.40
N TYR A 41 11.09 -12.62 -5.32
CA TYR A 41 11.75 -13.91 -5.14
C TYR A 41 12.64 -13.94 -3.90
N ARG A 42 13.51 -12.95 -3.73
CA ARG A 42 14.50 -12.92 -2.64
C ARG A 42 13.87 -12.75 -1.27
N TYR A 43 12.96 -11.78 -1.13
CA TYR A 43 12.48 -11.34 0.18
C TYR A 43 11.14 -11.94 0.58
N VAL A 44 10.22 -12.14 -0.38
CA VAL A 44 8.89 -12.70 -0.09
C VAL A 44 8.94 -14.22 -0.14
N PHE A 45 9.42 -14.79 -1.25
CA PHE A 45 9.49 -16.24 -1.45
C PHE A 45 10.76 -16.88 -0.88
N LYS A 46 11.68 -16.08 -0.33
CA LYS A 46 12.94 -16.53 0.30
C LYS A 46 13.80 -17.40 -0.61
N GLY A 47 13.84 -17.05 -1.90
CA GLY A 47 14.70 -17.67 -2.90
C GLY A 47 16.16 -17.74 -2.41
N PRO A 48 16.80 -18.93 -2.42
CA PRO A 48 18.14 -19.12 -1.88
C PRO A 48 19.25 -18.65 -2.82
N THR A 49 18.94 -18.47 -4.10
CA THR A 49 19.87 -18.08 -5.17
C THR A 49 19.37 -16.84 -5.91
N PRO A 50 20.19 -16.22 -6.78
CA PRO A 50 19.68 -15.22 -7.72
C PRO A 50 18.59 -15.81 -8.64
N LEU A 51 17.58 -15.00 -8.97
CA LEU A 51 16.51 -15.40 -9.89
C LEU A 51 17.00 -15.39 -11.34
N ASN A 52 16.73 -16.46 -12.10
CA ASN A 52 16.81 -16.40 -13.55
C ASN A 52 15.46 -15.91 -14.11
N VAL A 53 15.32 -14.60 -14.29
CA VAL A 53 14.08 -13.97 -14.78
C VAL A 53 13.71 -14.47 -16.18
N GLU A 54 14.68 -14.65 -17.07
CA GLU A 54 14.43 -15.10 -18.45
C GLU A 54 13.97 -16.56 -18.52
N GLY A 55 14.36 -17.36 -17.54
CA GLY A 55 13.97 -18.76 -17.42
C GLY A 55 12.70 -19.02 -16.62
N LEU A 56 11.98 -17.96 -16.20
CA LEU A 56 10.72 -18.14 -15.48
C LEU A 56 9.69 -18.90 -16.34
N PRO A 57 8.98 -19.88 -15.77
CA PRO A 57 8.00 -20.65 -16.53
C PRO A 57 6.85 -19.74 -16.97
N PRO A 58 6.37 -19.85 -18.23
CA PRO A 58 5.11 -19.22 -18.62
C PRO A 58 3.99 -19.70 -17.72
N SER A 59 3.17 -18.78 -17.22
CA SER A 59 2.05 -19.12 -16.35
C SER A 59 0.81 -18.41 -16.85
N ALA A 60 -0.10 -19.10 -17.55
CA ALA A 60 -1.38 -18.52 -17.94
C ALA A 60 -2.36 -18.54 -16.75
N PRO A 61 -3.48 -17.78 -16.79
CA PRO A 61 -4.44 -17.75 -15.69
C PRO A 61 -4.97 -19.12 -15.23
N ALA A 62 -5.26 -20.03 -16.18
CA ALA A 62 -5.71 -21.38 -15.87
C ALA A 62 -4.61 -22.23 -15.22
N ASP A 63 -3.37 -22.13 -15.69
CA ASP A 63 -2.24 -22.86 -15.14
C ASP A 63 -1.92 -22.40 -13.72
N LEU A 64 -1.94 -21.07 -13.49
CA LEU A 64 -1.74 -20.51 -12.15
C LEU A 64 -2.84 -20.95 -11.19
N ARG A 65 -4.10 -20.99 -11.64
CA ARG A 65 -5.22 -21.49 -10.83
C ARG A 65 -5.03 -22.95 -10.42
N ALA A 66 -4.53 -23.80 -11.32
CA ALA A 66 -4.25 -25.20 -11.02
C ALA A 66 -3.09 -25.35 -10.02
N LEU A 67 -2.07 -24.51 -10.13
CA LEU A 67 -0.88 -24.53 -9.28
C LEU A 67 -1.13 -23.94 -7.88
N VAL A 68 -2.04 -22.97 -7.77
CA VAL A 68 -2.39 -22.27 -6.55
C VAL A 68 -3.86 -22.55 -6.20
N PRO A 69 -4.18 -23.78 -5.71
CA PRO A 69 -5.54 -24.13 -5.34
C PRO A 69 -6.01 -23.41 -4.05
N ASP A 70 -5.06 -23.11 -3.16
CA ASP A 70 -5.29 -22.48 -1.87
C ASP A 70 -5.76 -21.02 -2.00
N PRO A 71 -6.92 -20.64 -1.43
CA PRO A 71 -7.47 -19.29 -1.55
C PRO A 71 -6.58 -18.18 -0.96
N SER A 72 -5.83 -18.46 0.11
CA SER A 72 -4.97 -17.46 0.75
C SER A 72 -3.75 -17.15 -0.12
N LEU A 73 -3.10 -18.18 -0.68
CA LEU A 73 -2.01 -17.99 -1.63
C LEU A 73 -2.52 -17.38 -2.94
N ALA A 74 -3.73 -17.73 -3.39
CA ALA A 74 -4.36 -17.13 -4.56
C ALA A 74 -4.58 -15.61 -4.39
N ASP A 75 -5.07 -15.19 -3.24
CA ASP A 75 -5.23 -13.76 -2.91
C ASP A 75 -3.88 -13.03 -2.94
N HIS A 76 -2.84 -13.59 -2.30
CA HIS A 76 -1.49 -13.01 -2.37
C HIS A 76 -0.95 -12.95 -3.80
N ALA A 77 -1.13 -14.01 -4.60
CA ALA A 77 -0.71 -14.06 -6.00
C ALA A 77 -1.31 -12.89 -6.77
N VAL A 78 -2.62 -12.66 -6.68
CA VAL A 78 -3.29 -11.56 -7.39
C VAL A 78 -2.82 -10.18 -6.90
N ARG A 79 -2.52 -10.01 -5.60
CA ARG A 79 -1.91 -8.78 -5.09
C ARG A 79 -0.53 -8.51 -5.70
N PHE A 80 0.32 -9.53 -5.86
CA PHE A 80 1.61 -9.38 -6.55
C PHE A 80 1.44 -8.99 -8.02
N LEU A 81 0.45 -9.58 -8.70
CA LEU A 81 0.13 -9.21 -10.09
C LEU A 81 -0.36 -7.76 -10.20
N ALA A 82 -1.19 -7.30 -9.25
CA ALA A 82 -1.64 -5.91 -9.20
C ALA A 82 -0.47 -4.92 -9.00
N VAL A 83 0.50 -5.26 -8.13
CA VAL A 83 1.73 -4.46 -7.97
C VAL A 83 2.54 -4.44 -9.28
N MET A 84 2.70 -5.58 -9.96
CA MET A 84 3.43 -5.62 -11.23
C MET A 84 2.81 -4.78 -12.34
N ALA A 85 1.48 -4.61 -12.36
CA ALA A 85 0.84 -3.76 -13.33
C ALA A 85 1.15 -2.26 -13.15
N LEU A 86 1.74 -1.86 -12.02
CA LEU A 86 1.97 -0.46 -11.64
C LEU A 86 3.44 -0.11 -11.39
N VAL A 87 4.31 -1.11 -11.20
CA VAL A 87 5.67 -0.91 -10.65
C VAL A 87 6.60 -0.14 -11.58
N ASP A 88 6.31 -0.14 -12.88
CA ASP A 88 7.05 0.63 -13.88
C ASP A 88 6.60 2.12 -13.96
N GLY A 89 5.64 2.52 -13.13
CA GLY A 89 5.12 3.87 -13.03
C GLY A 89 4.14 4.25 -14.15
N HIS A 90 3.72 3.31 -15.00
CA HIS A 90 2.81 3.57 -16.11
C HIS A 90 1.46 2.86 -15.89
N LEU A 91 0.36 3.58 -16.13
CA LEU A 91 -0.97 2.97 -16.16
C LEU A 91 -1.20 2.36 -17.54
N ASP A 92 -1.16 1.03 -17.60
CA ASP A 92 -1.32 0.25 -18.82
C ASP A 92 -2.59 -0.60 -18.77
N GLU A 93 -3.52 -0.34 -19.70
CA GLU A 93 -4.81 -1.03 -19.77
C GLU A 93 -4.65 -2.53 -20.07
N ALA A 94 -3.65 -2.94 -20.86
CA ALA A 94 -3.39 -4.33 -21.18
C ALA A 94 -2.85 -5.10 -19.97
N LYS A 95 -1.93 -4.50 -19.20
CA LYS A 95 -1.45 -5.07 -17.92
C LYS A 95 -2.59 -5.20 -16.92
N ILE A 96 -3.37 -4.14 -16.73
CA ILE A 96 -4.52 -4.12 -15.82
C ILE A 96 -5.57 -5.17 -16.22
N SER A 97 -5.94 -5.23 -17.49
CA SER A 97 -6.89 -6.22 -17.99
C SER A 97 -6.40 -7.65 -17.78
N LEU A 98 -5.09 -7.88 -17.90
CA LEU A 98 -4.50 -9.19 -17.63
C LEU A 98 -4.58 -9.55 -16.13
N VAL A 99 -4.29 -8.61 -15.21
CA VAL A 99 -4.48 -8.82 -13.77
C VAL A 99 -5.93 -9.20 -13.45
N LEU A 100 -6.91 -8.52 -14.05
CA LEU A 100 -8.33 -8.82 -13.84
C LEU A 100 -8.71 -10.23 -14.32
N ARG A 101 -8.13 -10.71 -15.43
CA ARG A 101 -8.32 -12.10 -15.89
C ARG A 101 -7.71 -13.13 -14.93
N TYR A 102 -6.55 -12.83 -14.33
CA TYR A 102 -6.02 -13.69 -13.27
C TYR A 102 -6.92 -13.68 -12.04
N ALA A 103 -7.40 -12.51 -11.61
CA ALA A 103 -8.30 -12.42 -10.46
C ALA A 103 -9.57 -13.24 -10.67
N GLU A 104 -10.15 -13.19 -11.87
CA GLU A 104 -11.30 -14.03 -12.25
C GLU A 104 -10.96 -15.52 -12.19
N ALA A 105 -9.87 -15.94 -12.84
CA ALA A 105 -9.45 -17.34 -12.87
C ALA A 105 -9.13 -17.91 -11.47
N LEU A 106 -8.54 -17.09 -10.60
CA LEU A 106 -8.19 -17.44 -9.22
C LEU A 106 -9.36 -17.22 -8.23
N ALA A 107 -10.52 -16.77 -8.71
CA ALA A 107 -11.69 -16.44 -7.90
C ALA A 107 -11.42 -15.43 -6.76
N VAL A 108 -10.49 -14.49 -6.98
CA VAL A 108 -10.13 -13.44 -6.03
C VAL A 108 -10.99 -12.20 -6.25
N ARG A 109 -11.50 -11.63 -5.16
CA ARG A 109 -12.26 -10.38 -5.14
C ARG A 109 -11.64 -9.45 -4.11
N GLY A 110 -11.57 -8.17 -4.43
CA GLY A 110 -11.07 -7.15 -3.52
C GLY A 110 -11.31 -5.76 -4.07
N ASP A 111 -11.50 -4.78 -3.18
CA ASP A 111 -11.77 -3.39 -3.60
C ASP A 111 -10.61 -2.81 -4.42
N TYR A 112 -9.37 -3.23 -4.15
CA TYR A 112 -8.19 -2.82 -4.93
C TYR A 112 -8.27 -3.23 -6.41
N LEU A 113 -8.94 -4.35 -6.74
CA LEU A 113 -9.13 -4.77 -8.13
C LEU A 113 -10.11 -3.85 -8.86
N ARG A 114 -11.14 -3.38 -8.15
CA ARG A 114 -12.03 -2.35 -8.68
C ARG A 114 -11.26 -1.05 -8.87
N GLN A 115 -10.48 -0.61 -7.88
CA GLN A 115 -9.64 0.59 -8.02
C GLN A 115 -8.68 0.48 -9.21
N LEU A 116 -8.05 -0.68 -9.41
CA LEU A 116 -7.16 -0.94 -10.55
C LEU A 116 -7.92 -0.82 -11.89
N ALA A 117 -9.11 -1.42 -11.99
CA ALA A 117 -9.94 -1.33 -13.18
C ALA A 117 -10.39 0.12 -13.48
N GLU A 118 -10.73 0.89 -12.45
CA GLU A 118 -11.15 2.29 -12.58
C GLU A 118 -9.96 3.20 -12.93
N ALA A 119 -8.78 2.92 -12.39
CA ALA A 119 -7.53 3.60 -12.72
C ALA A 119 -7.17 3.39 -14.20
N GLY A 120 -7.28 2.16 -14.71
CA GLY A 120 -7.06 1.84 -16.12
C GLY A 120 -8.01 2.58 -17.08
N ARG A 121 -9.19 2.99 -16.60
CA ARG A 121 -10.17 3.79 -17.35
C ARG A 121 -9.97 5.31 -17.18
N GLY A 122 -8.87 5.73 -16.57
CA GLY A 122 -8.55 7.13 -16.31
C GLY A 122 -9.37 7.78 -15.20
N ARG A 123 -10.15 7.02 -14.42
CA ARG A 123 -11.02 7.57 -13.35
C ARG A 123 -10.28 7.75 -12.03
N LEU A 124 -9.16 8.48 -12.08
CA LEU A 124 -8.25 8.65 -10.94
C LEU A 124 -8.89 9.39 -9.76
N ASP A 125 -9.78 10.35 -10.02
CA ASP A 125 -10.47 11.06 -8.93
C ASP A 125 -11.43 10.13 -8.18
N TRP A 126 -12.09 9.21 -8.89
CA TRP A 126 -12.89 8.17 -8.25
C TRP A 126 -12.02 7.26 -7.39
N VAL A 127 -10.87 6.82 -7.91
CA VAL A 127 -9.92 5.95 -7.18
C VAL A 127 -9.43 6.64 -5.91
N LYS A 128 -9.03 7.91 -5.99
CA LYS A 128 -8.60 8.70 -4.81
C LYS A 128 -9.70 8.78 -3.76
N MET A 129 -10.94 9.06 -4.17
CA MET A 129 -12.08 9.14 -3.25
C MET A 129 -12.40 7.79 -2.60
N ASP A 130 -12.33 6.69 -3.37
CA ASP A 130 -12.56 5.35 -2.85
C ASP A 130 -11.45 4.91 -1.87
N MET A 131 -10.18 5.20 -2.19
CA MET A 131 -9.04 4.98 -1.27
C MET A 131 -9.22 5.77 0.03
N MET A 132 -9.60 7.05 -0.07
CA MET A 132 -9.85 7.88 1.11
C MET A 132 -11.01 7.33 1.96
N ARG A 133 -12.09 6.85 1.33
CA ARG A 133 -13.20 6.17 2.00
C ARG A 133 -12.73 4.89 2.73
N GLN A 134 -11.88 4.09 2.10
CA GLN A 134 -11.36 2.87 2.73
C GLN A 134 -10.44 3.19 3.91
N ASN A 135 -9.58 4.20 3.78
CA ASN A 135 -8.72 4.66 4.88
C ASN A 135 -9.54 5.15 6.07
N ILE A 136 -10.60 5.92 5.85
CA ILE A 136 -11.50 6.34 6.95
C ILE A 136 -12.12 5.13 7.65
N ARG A 137 -12.54 4.10 6.89
CA ARG A 137 -13.14 2.88 7.44
C ARG A 137 -12.15 2.03 8.25
N SER A 138 -10.86 2.10 7.98
CA SER A 138 -9.85 1.35 8.74
C SER A 138 -9.48 2.03 10.06
N ILE A 139 -9.84 3.30 10.27
CA ILE A 139 -9.54 4.04 11.49
C ILE A 139 -10.70 3.91 12.48
N ALA A 140 -10.44 3.26 13.61
CA ALA A 140 -11.45 3.02 14.63
C ALA A 140 -12.06 4.34 15.14
N GLY A 141 -13.40 4.43 15.08
CA GLY A 141 -14.14 5.59 15.57
C GLY A 141 -14.17 6.79 14.62
N LEU A 142 -13.76 6.63 13.35
CA LEU A 142 -14.11 7.55 12.27
C LEU A 142 -15.26 6.96 11.43
N THR A 143 -16.05 7.83 10.81
CA THR A 143 -17.17 7.45 9.95
C THR A 143 -17.06 8.19 8.65
N TRP A 144 -17.20 7.46 7.53
CA TRP A 144 -17.21 8.06 6.21
C TRP A 144 -18.44 8.95 6.04
N ASN A 145 -18.23 10.24 5.81
CA ASN A 145 -19.26 11.18 5.39
C ASN A 145 -18.94 11.69 3.97
N PRO A 146 -19.67 11.25 2.92
CA PRO A 146 -19.42 11.71 1.57
C PRO A 146 -19.73 13.20 1.35
N ASP A 147 -20.60 13.78 2.18
CA ASP A 147 -21.00 15.19 2.07
C ASP A 147 -20.00 16.14 2.75
N ASP A 148 -19.13 15.60 3.62
CA ASP A 148 -18.11 16.36 4.33
C ASP A 148 -16.91 15.48 4.72
N VAL A 149 -16.14 15.11 3.70
CA VAL A 149 -14.94 14.27 3.87
C VAL A 149 -13.83 15.04 4.61
N ILE A 150 -13.76 16.36 4.38
CA ILE A 150 -12.69 17.20 4.91
C ILE A 150 -12.79 17.26 6.44
N SER A 151 -13.97 17.44 7.02
CA SER A 151 -14.11 17.52 8.48
C SER A 151 -13.74 16.21 9.20
N THR A 152 -13.84 15.07 8.51
CA THR A 152 -13.41 13.78 9.08
C THR A 152 -11.90 13.76 9.33
N PHE A 153 -11.11 14.35 8.42
CA PHE A 153 -9.65 14.44 8.53
C PHE A 153 -9.16 15.69 9.25
N LEU A 154 -9.83 16.84 9.07
CA LEU A 154 -9.47 18.15 9.63
C LEU A 154 -10.58 18.67 10.56
N PRO A 155 -10.87 17.96 11.67
CA PRO A 155 -12.01 18.28 12.54
C PRO A 155 -11.84 19.61 13.29
N TYR A 156 -10.61 20.13 13.37
CA TYR A 156 -10.26 21.31 14.16
C TYR A 156 -10.42 22.64 13.40
N SER A 157 -10.86 22.60 12.15
CA SER A 157 -11.11 23.78 11.36
C SER A 157 -12.36 24.54 11.87
N GLY A 158 -12.44 25.84 11.55
CA GLY A 158 -13.58 26.67 11.99
C GLY A 158 -13.70 26.75 13.52
N THR A 159 -14.82 26.27 14.06
CA THR A 159 -15.10 26.22 15.50
C THR A 159 -14.59 24.96 16.18
N GLY A 160 -13.94 24.04 15.45
CA GLY A 160 -13.52 22.74 15.97
C GLY A 160 -12.19 22.74 16.73
N ALA A 161 -11.49 23.88 16.81
CA ALA A 161 -10.17 23.95 17.44
C ALA A 161 -10.21 23.45 18.90
N ASP A 162 -9.24 22.61 19.27
CA ASP A 162 -9.06 22.09 20.62
C ASP A 162 -7.71 22.55 21.15
N LEU A 163 -7.74 23.67 21.87
CA LEU A 163 -6.53 24.29 22.43
C LEU A 163 -5.95 23.51 23.61
N GLU A 164 -6.75 22.67 24.28
CA GLU A 164 -6.23 21.83 25.36
C GLU A 164 -5.46 20.65 24.77
N LEU A 165 -6.01 20.02 23.74
CA LEU A 165 -5.36 18.94 23.02
C LEU A 165 -4.04 19.38 22.40
N SER A 166 -4.03 20.53 21.70
CA SER A 166 -2.81 21.03 21.08
C SER A 166 -1.72 21.35 22.11
N ARG A 167 -2.08 21.89 23.29
CA ARG A 167 -1.15 22.10 24.41
C ARG A 167 -0.60 20.80 24.96
N ARG A 168 -1.39 19.73 25.02
CA ARG A 168 -0.90 18.40 25.44
C ARG A 168 0.15 17.86 24.48
N TYR A 169 -0.08 17.98 23.17
CA TYR A 169 0.90 17.60 22.16
C TYR A 169 2.16 18.47 22.22
N ASP A 170 2.02 19.80 22.32
CA ASP A 170 3.17 20.69 22.41
C ASP A 170 3.97 20.47 23.71
N GLY A 171 3.28 20.15 24.81
CA GLY A 171 3.88 19.80 26.10
C GLY A 171 4.76 18.55 26.05
N LEU A 172 4.58 17.65 25.08
CA LEU A 172 5.50 16.51 24.88
C LEU A 172 6.95 16.97 24.62
N GLY A 173 7.13 18.21 24.12
CA GLY A 173 8.43 18.84 23.93
C GLY A 173 9.21 19.07 25.24
N THR A 174 8.55 19.09 26.40
CA THR A 174 9.23 19.26 27.71
C THR A 174 9.71 17.94 28.31
N LEU A 175 9.34 16.81 27.72
CA LEU A 175 9.76 15.49 28.20
C LEU A 175 11.27 15.27 27.97
N PRO A 176 11.91 14.40 28.78
CA PRO A 176 13.34 14.10 28.65
C PRO A 176 13.72 13.64 27.23
N ALA A 177 14.94 13.99 26.81
CA ALA A 177 15.52 13.48 25.57
C ALA A 177 15.56 11.94 25.61
N GLY A 178 15.27 11.31 24.47
CA GLY A 178 15.16 9.85 24.35
C GLY A 178 13.81 9.26 24.77
N SER A 179 12.90 10.04 25.34
CA SER A 179 11.52 9.59 25.55
C SER A 179 10.73 9.57 24.24
N PHE A 180 9.76 8.65 24.14
CA PHE A 180 8.89 8.54 22.97
C PHE A 180 8.10 9.83 22.71
N GLY A 181 7.52 10.43 23.75
CA GLY A 181 6.77 11.69 23.61
C GLY A 181 7.63 12.83 23.06
N ARG A 182 8.87 12.96 23.53
CA ARG A 182 9.80 13.98 22.99
C ARG A 182 10.14 13.72 21.52
N ALA A 183 10.27 12.46 21.11
CA ALA A 183 10.51 12.08 19.72
C ALA A 183 9.28 12.36 18.83
N PHE A 184 8.07 12.07 19.31
CA PHE A 184 6.82 12.40 18.61
C PHE A 184 6.68 13.90 18.38
N TRP A 185 6.90 14.71 19.42
CA TRP A 185 6.91 16.17 19.29
C TRP A 185 7.93 16.65 18.24
N ALA A 186 9.16 16.10 18.29
CA ALA A 186 10.23 16.48 17.37
C ALA A 186 9.90 16.12 15.91
N HIS A 187 9.21 14.99 15.67
CA HIS A 187 8.72 14.60 14.35
C HIS A 187 7.81 15.69 13.75
N PHE A 188 6.84 16.18 14.51
CA PHE A 188 5.91 17.24 14.05
C PHE A 188 6.64 18.54 13.77
N LYS A 189 7.50 18.99 14.70
CA LYS A 189 8.25 20.25 14.52
C LYS A 189 9.21 20.18 13.34
N LYS A 190 9.89 19.05 13.14
CA LYS A 190 10.81 18.82 12.00
C LYS A 190 10.09 18.94 10.66
N ASN A 191 8.88 18.39 10.56
CA ASN A 191 8.11 18.37 9.32
C ASN A 191 7.20 19.61 9.15
N GLY A 192 7.14 20.50 10.15
CA GLY A 192 6.27 21.69 10.11
C GLY A 192 4.78 21.35 10.19
N TYR A 193 4.44 20.22 10.80
CA TYR A 193 3.06 19.77 10.90
C TYR A 193 2.32 20.41 12.08
N PRO A 194 1.05 20.82 11.88
CA PRO A 194 0.19 21.19 12.98
C PRO A 194 -0.16 19.97 13.83
N PHE A 195 -0.17 20.15 15.15
CA PHE A 195 -0.61 19.13 16.09
C PHE A 195 -2.13 18.92 16.02
N PRO A 196 -2.63 17.74 16.44
CA PRO A 196 -4.04 17.57 16.74
C PRO A 196 -4.53 18.66 17.71
N GLY A 197 -5.69 19.24 17.40
CA GLY A 197 -6.28 20.37 18.11
C GLY A 197 -6.04 21.73 17.45
N GLU A 198 -5.02 21.86 16.60
CA GLU A 198 -4.78 23.09 15.82
C GLU A 198 -5.65 23.13 14.55
N LYS A 199 -5.95 24.32 14.02
CA LYS A 199 -6.89 24.54 12.90
C LYS A 199 -6.69 23.62 11.69
N ASN A 200 -5.44 23.32 11.35
CA ASN A 200 -5.07 22.47 10.21
C ASN A 200 -4.53 21.10 10.65
N GLY A 201 -4.63 20.78 11.94
CA GLY A 201 -4.24 19.50 12.51
C GLY A 201 -5.11 18.37 11.99
N LEU A 202 -4.49 17.24 11.71
CA LEU A 202 -5.21 16.01 11.36
C LEU A 202 -5.85 15.41 12.61
N ASN A 203 -6.96 14.68 12.39
CA ASN A 203 -7.72 14.01 13.43
C ASN A 203 -6.82 13.14 14.34
N GLU A 204 -6.90 13.34 15.66
CA GLU A 204 -6.03 12.64 16.62
C GLU A 204 -6.12 11.12 16.47
N LYS A 205 -7.32 10.59 16.20
CA LYS A 205 -7.55 9.15 16.07
C LYS A 205 -6.78 8.53 14.90
N PHE A 206 -6.43 9.32 13.90
CA PHE A 206 -5.57 8.91 12.78
C PHE A 206 -4.11 9.22 13.09
N THR A 207 -3.83 10.49 13.39
CA THR A 207 -2.50 11.05 13.54
C THR A 207 -1.67 10.37 14.61
N THR A 208 -2.23 10.16 15.80
CA THR A 208 -1.46 9.61 16.92
C THR A 208 -0.99 8.19 16.64
N PRO A 209 -1.83 7.22 16.23
CA PRO A 209 -1.34 5.90 15.86
C PRO A 209 -0.47 5.91 14.60
N HIS A 210 -0.83 6.65 13.54
CA HIS A 210 -0.06 6.69 12.29
C HIS A 210 1.33 7.33 12.49
N ASP A 211 1.43 8.55 12.99
CA ASP A 211 2.72 9.23 13.14
C ASP A 211 3.61 8.60 14.23
N SER A 212 3.01 7.87 15.17
CA SER A 212 3.79 7.03 16.10
C SER A 212 4.62 5.99 15.34
N THR A 213 4.12 5.46 14.23
CA THR A 213 4.82 4.45 13.45
C THR A 213 6.00 5.04 12.66
N HIS A 214 5.90 6.29 12.20
CA HIS A 214 7.06 7.03 11.69
C HIS A 214 8.13 7.21 12.75
N VAL A 215 7.75 7.58 13.98
CA VAL A 215 8.68 7.75 15.10
C VAL A 215 9.36 6.43 15.49
N LEU A 216 8.61 5.33 15.53
CA LEU A 216 9.14 4.01 15.90
C LEU A 216 10.03 3.39 14.82
N SER A 217 9.66 3.54 13.56
CA SER A 217 10.38 2.95 12.42
C SER A 217 11.55 3.80 11.94
N GLY A 218 11.51 5.11 12.18
CA GLY A 218 12.45 6.09 11.63
C GLY A 218 12.22 6.45 10.16
N TYR A 219 11.17 5.92 9.53
CA TYR A 219 10.80 6.29 8.16
C TYR A 219 10.21 7.71 8.11
N ASP A 220 10.63 8.49 7.12
CA ASP A 220 10.12 9.85 6.91
C ASP A 220 8.73 9.86 6.26
N THR A 221 8.22 11.05 5.97
CA THR A 221 6.90 11.28 5.36
C THR A 221 6.98 11.57 3.85
N SER A 222 8.10 11.21 3.22
CA SER A 222 8.16 11.18 1.75
C SER A 222 7.22 10.09 1.22
N PRO A 223 6.78 10.14 -0.05
CA PRO A 223 5.96 9.06 -0.62
C PRO A 223 6.56 7.66 -0.44
N HIS A 224 7.90 7.55 -0.48
CA HIS A 224 8.58 6.29 -0.20
C HIS A 224 8.53 5.92 1.29
N GLY A 225 8.75 6.90 2.19
CA GLY A 225 8.64 6.70 3.63
C GLY A 225 7.24 6.25 4.07
N GLU A 226 6.18 6.83 3.49
CA GLU A 226 4.78 6.43 3.73
C GLU A 226 4.50 4.97 3.31
N LEU A 227 5.08 4.52 2.18
CA LEU A 227 4.98 3.11 1.75
C LEU A 227 5.69 2.17 2.73
N LEU A 228 6.86 2.58 3.25
CA LEU A 228 7.62 1.80 4.22
C LEU A 228 6.88 1.69 5.56
N VAL A 229 6.28 2.79 6.04
CA VAL A 229 5.42 2.79 7.24
C VAL A 229 4.19 1.89 7.05
N SER A 230 3.53 1.99 5.90
CA SER A 230 2.38 1.15 5.57
C SER A 230 2.77 -0.34 5.60
N THR A 231 3.98 -0.68 5.15
CA THR A 231 4.50 -2.06 5.18
C THR A 231 4.90 -2.51 6.58
N PHE A 232 5.45 -1.60 7.40
CA PHE A 232 5.85 -1.88 8.79
C PHE A 232 4.66 -2.26 9.70
N THR A 233 3.47 -1.77 9.36
CA THR A 233 2.24 -1.93 10.16
C THR A 233 1.27 -2.99 9.61
N ALA A 234 1.61 -3.64 8.49
CA ALA A 234 0.77 -4.60 7.76
C ALA A 234 0.88 -6.07 8.20
#